data_AF-A0A099NS87-F1
#
_entry.id   AF-A0A099NS87-F1
#
_cell.length_a   1.000
_cell.length_b   1.000
_cell.length_c   1.000
_cell.angle_alpha   90.00
_cell.angle_beta   90.00
_cell.angle_gamma   90.00
#
_symmetry.space_group_name_H-M   'P 1'
#
loop_
_entity.id
_entity.type
_entity.pdbx_description
1 polymer ?
#
loop_
_entity_poly.entity_id
_entity_poly.type
_entity_poly.pdbx_seq_one_letter_code
_entity_poly.pdbx_strand_id
1 'polypeptide(L)'
;MKDVQLGRTTVKGGLVTQDVEKKLEQMYDSHNFVNRIDVVVKKAELESAGAEYMKSITCESIEFMANLFQLLKYILAFEPIERQYFKLISTDTDIMDENSICIHRGKLTLKLKKESYLKSGFQFKLSTASRGNRNVVSQMYIHTFDLVNFEENIKKNIQNYVRLLWFAENIDSKNYVYNLTCESDGFDYQNSILTLENMNIEAQLKKATITTKIMIDCVFPNLDIVQNEEQLQDIA
;
A
#
# COMPACT_ATOMS: atom_id res chain seq x y z
N MET A 1 15.47 -16.37 6.98
CA MET A 1 14.74 -15.22 6.40
C MET A 1 14.37 -15.60 4.99
N LYS A 2 13.08 -15.70 4.66
CA LYS A 2 12.65 -15.98 3.29
C LYS A 2 12.54 -14.66 2.54
N ASP A 3 13.11 -14.62 1.35
CA ASP A 3 13.04 -13.48 0.44
C ASP A 3 11.58 -13.14 0.14
N VAL A 4 11.14 -11.99 0.64
CA VAL A 4 9.88 -11.38 0.21
C VAL A 4 10.03 -11.08 -1.28
N GLN A 5 9.23 -11.73 -2.12
CA GLN A 5 9.13 -11.37 -3.54
C GLN A 5 8.49 -9.98 -3.64
N LEU A 6 9.33 -8.95 -3.57
CA LEU A 6 8.96 -7.61 -4.01
C LEU A 6 8.63 -7.69 -5.51
N GLY A 7 7.43 -7.28 -5.89
CA GLY A 7 7.12 -7.03 -7.29
C GLY A 7 8.08 -5.97 -7.81
N ARG A 8 9.07 -6.39 -8.60
CA ARG A 8 10.07 -5.51 -9.21
C ARG A 8 9.69 -5.34 -10.67
N THR A 9 9.17 -4.17 -11.02
CA THR A 9 9.01 -3.77 -12.41
C THR A 9 10.17 -2.88 -12.78
N THR A 10 10.99 -3.32 -13.73
CA THR A 10 12.10 -2.53 -14.28
C THR A 10 11.60 -1.83 -15.52
N VAL A 11 11.62 -0.49 -15.54
CA VAL A 11 11.39 0.27 -16.77
C VAL A 11 12.72 0.31 -17.53
N LYS A 12 12.73 -0.08 -18.82
CA LYS A 12 13.92 0.07 -19.67
C LYS A 12 14.35 1.53 -19.67
N GLY A 13 15.63 1.78 -19.38
CA GLY A 13 16.22 3.11 -19.45
C GLY A 13 16.04 3.73 -20.84
N GLY A 14 15.68 5.01 -20.88
CA GLY A 14 15.45 5.79 -22.09
C GLY A 14 15.48 7.28 -21.77
N LEU A 15 15.47 8.12 -22.80
CA LEU A 15 15.31 9.57 -22.65
C LEU A 15 14.02 9.87 -21.87
N VAL A 16 14.05 10.82 -20.93
CA VAL A 16 12.83 11.32 -20.27
C VAL A 16 11.98 12.04 -21.33
N THR A 17 11.01 11.32 -21.89
CA THR A 17 10.02 11.84 -22.83
C THR A 17 8.63 11.81 -22.20
N GLN A 18 7.66 12.51 -22.80
CA GLN A 18 6.25 12.44 -22.39
C GLN A 18 5.69 11.00 -22.34
N ASP A 19 6.25 10.08 -23.15
CA ASP A 19 5.88 8.67 -23.12
C ASP A 19 6.41 7.93 -21.89
N VAL A 20 7.53 8.37 -21.31
CA VAL A 20 8.07 7.84 -20.05
C VAL A 20 7.26 8.38 -18.87
N GLU A 21 6.91 9.66 -18.86
CA GLU A 21 6.03 10.27 -17.85
C GLU A 21 4.69 9.52 -17.78
N LYS A 22 4.01 9.32 -18.92
CA LYS A 22 2.76 8.54 -18.98
C LYS A 22 2.90 7.10 -18.49
N LYS A 23 4.04 6.45 -18.74
CA LYS A 23 4.31 5.09 -18.24
C LYS A 23 4.53 5.08 -16.73
N LEU A 24 5.21 6.09 -16.19
CA LEU A 24 5.40 6.25 -14.74
C LEU A 24 4.08 6.54 -14.04
N GLU A 25 3.23 7.40 -14.61
CA GLU A 25 1.87 7.65 -14.14
C GLU A 25 1.03 6.37 -14.16
N GLN A 26 0.99 5.64 -15.28
CA GLN A 26 0.28 4.36 -15.37
C GLN A 26 0.82 3.33 -14.36
N MET A 27 2.13 3.30 -14.13
CA MET A 27 2.73 2.42 -13.13
C MET A 27 2.33 2.83 -11.72
N TYR A 28 2.35 4.12 -11.39
CA TYR A 28 1.91 4.62 -10.10
C TYR A 28 0.43 4.30 -9.87
N ASP A 29 -0.43 4.57 -10.85
CA ASP A 29 -1.87 4.34 -10.79
C ASP A 29 -2.27 2.86 -10.71
N SER A 30 -1.40 1.97 -11.21
CA SER A 30 -1.58 0.51 -11.16
C SER A 30 -1.20 -0.12 -9.82
N HIS A 31 -0.51 0.61 -8.93
CA HIS A 31 -0.09 0.11 -7.61
C HIS A 31 -0.82 0.85 -6.48
N ASN A 32 -1.52 0.10 -5.65
CA ASN A 32 -2.30 0.68 -4.54
C ASN A 32 -1.41 1.23 -3.41
N PHE A 33 -0.25 0.60 -3.19
CA PHE A 33 0.72 0.94 -2.15
C PHE A 33 2.13 0.92 -2.73
N VAL A 34 2.83 2.05 -2.65
CA VAL A 34 4.19 2.21 -3.16
C VAL A 34 5.13 2.51 -2.00
N ASN A 35 6.04 1.58 -1.71
CA ASN A 35 6.97 1.71 -0.57
C ASN A 35 8.25 2.46 -0.91
N ARG A 36 8.68 2.40 -2.17
CA ARG A 36 9.93 3.00 -2.64
C ARG A 36 9.84 3.34 -4.11
N ILE A 37 10.29 4.54 -4.45
CA ILE A 37 10.48 5.00 -5.82
C ILE A 37 11.97 5.35 -5.95
N ASP A 38 12.67 4.65 -6.84
CA ASP A 38 14.04 5.00 -7.22
C ASP A 38 14.01 5.49 -8.67
N VAL A 39 14.58 6.66 -8.93
CA VAL A 39 14.68 7.24 -10.27
C VAL A 39 16.16 7.45 -10.59
N VAL A 40 16.59 6.99 -11.78
CA VAL A 40 17.95 7.17 -12.29
C VAL A 40 17.86 7.96 -13.60
N VAL A 41 18.51 9.12 -13.65
CA VAL A 41 18.49 10.03 -14.80
C VAL A 41 19.93 10.42 -15.16
N LYS A 42 20.21 10.64 -16.46
CA LYS A 42 21.50 11.15 -16.91
C LYS A 42 21.65 12.63 -16.54
N LYS A 43 22.87 13.05 -16.16
CA LYS A 43 23.16 14.44 -15.77
C LYS A 43 22.71 15.49 -16.81
N ALA A 44 22.99 15.25 -18.09
CA ALA A 44 22.62 16.17 -19.16
C ALA A 44 21.09 16.33 -19.34
N GLU A 45 20.33 15.26 -19.08
CA GLU A 45 18.86 15.28 -19.15
C GLU A 45 18.27 16.03 -17.94
N LEU A 46 18.86 15.85 -16.76
CA LEU A 46 18.49 16.59 -15.55
C LEU A 46 18.72 18.12 -15.71
N GLU A 47 19.86 18.50 -16.29
CA GLU A 47 20.18 19.92 -16.55
C GLU A 47 19.20 20.55 -17.56
N SER A 48 18.70 19.77 -18.52
CA SER A 48 17.70 20.22 -19.51
C SER A 48 16.26 20.27 -18.99
N ALA A 49 15.90 19.40 -18.04
CA ALA A 49 14.55 19.32 -17.46
C ALA A 49 14.27 20.37 -16.37
N GLY A 50 15.31 21.09 -15.92
CA GLY A 50 15.19 22.16 -14.93
C GLY A 50 15.07 21.68 -13.48
N ALA A 51 15.22 22.62 -12.54
CA ALA A 51 15.22 22.36 -11.09
C ALA A 51 13.90 21.81 -10.53
N GLU A 52 12.82 21.77 -11.33
CA GLU A 52 11.51 21.28 -10.89
C GLU A 52 11.47 19.77 -10.67
N TYR A 53 12.21 18.99 -11.47
CA TYR A 53 12.36 17.54 -11.26
C TYR A 53 13.17 17.19 -9.99
N MET A 54 13.89 18.16 -9.42
CA MET A 54 14.62 18.03 -8.16
C MET A 54 13.77 18.39 -6.93
N LYS A 55 12.49 18.76 -7.10
CA LYS A 55 11.59 18.97 -5.96
C LYS A 55 11.45 17.61 -5.25
N SER A 56 12.09 17.51 -4.09
CA SER A 56 11.93 16.38 -3.19
C SER A 56 10.45 16.14 -2.94
N ILE A 57 9.93 14.99 -3.36
CA ILE A 57 8.54 14.63 -3.11
C ILE A 57 8.46 14.29 -1.62
N THR A 58 7.83 15.16 -0.84
CA THR A 58 7.55 14.88 0.57
C THR A 58 6.22 14.14 0.61
N CYS A 59 6.28 12.85 0.92
CA CYS A 59 5.10 12.05 1.20
C CYS A 59 4.77 12.18 2.68
N GLU A 60 3.55 12.60 2.98
CA GLU A 60 3.03 12.65 4.34
C GLU A 60 2.12 11.45 4.59
N SER A 61 2.24 10.84 5.75
CA SER A 61 1.38 9.74 6.19
C SER A 61 1.17 9.82 7.70
N ILE A 62 0.07 9.28 8.20
CA ILE A 62 -0.18 9.13 9.63
C ILE A 62 0.08 7.67 9.98
N GLU A 63 0.98 7.45 10.93
CA GLU A 63 1.18 6.16 11.57
C GLU A 63 0.40 6.15 12.89
N PHE A 64 -0.43 5.14 13.12
CA PHE A 64 -1.19 5.00 14.36
C PHE A 64 -1.49 3.55 14.68
N MET A 65 -1.69 3.25 15.96
CA MET A 65 -2.02 1.90 16.43
C MET A 65 -3.47 1.82 16.89
N ALA A 66 -4.27 0.98 16.23
CA ALA A 66 -5.68 0.82 16.56
C ALA A 66 -6.18 -0.61 16.32
N ASN A 67 -7.24 -1.01 17.00
CA ASN A 67 -7.99 -2.21 16.62
C ASN A 67 -8.93 -1.92 15.44
N LEU A 68 -9.49 -2.98 14.83
CA LEU A 68 -10.38 -2.85 13.68
C LEU A 68 -11.63 -2.01 13.98
N PHE A 69 -12.16 -2.06 15.22
CA PHE A 69 -13.35 -1.29 15.59
C PHE A 69 -13.09 0.21 15.65
N GLN A 70 -11.97 0.60 16.26
CA GLN A 70 -11.49 1.99 16.29
C GLN A 70 -11.23 2.51 14.87
N LEU A 71 -10.57 1.71 14.03
CA LEU A 71 -10.36 2.04 12.61
C LEU A 71 -11.69 2.27 11.88
N LEU A 72 -12.66 1.36 12.03
CA LEU A 72 -13.97 1.49 11.39
C LEU A 72 -14.71 2.74 11.86
N LYS A 73 -14.71 3.02 13.17
CA LYS A 73 -15.31 4.26 13.70
C LYS A 73 -14.67 5.51 13.09
N TYR A 74 -13.35 5.53 12.97
CA TYR A 74 -12.63 6.65 12.40
C TYR A 74 -12.98 6.85 10.92
N ILE A 75 -12.89 5.80 10.10
CA ILE A 75 -13.15 5.91 8.65
C ILE A 75 -14.63 6.18 8.34
N LEU A 76 -15.55 5.58 9.09
CA LEU A 76 -16.99 5.78 8.88
C LEU A 76 -17.49 7.15 9.39
N ALA A 77 -16.68 7.90 10.14
CA ALA A 77 -17.01 9.26 10.53
C ALA A 77 -16.91 10.27 9.37
N PHE A 78 -16.18 9.92 8.30
CA PHE A 78 -16.10 10.72 7.08
C PHE A 78 -17.31 10.50 6.19
N GLU A 79 -17.60 11.48 5.34
CA GLU A 79 -18.68 11.38 4.37
C GLU A 79 -18.43 10.21 3.42
N PRO A 80 -19.47 9.47 2.98
CA PRO A 80 -19.32 8.28 2.13
C PRO A 80 -18.39 8.44 0.94
N ILE A 81 -18.46 9.60 0.26
CA ILE A 81 -17.64 9.90 -0.92
C ILE A 81 -16.17 10.14 -0.56
N GLU A 82 -15.87 10.70 0.61
CA GLU A 82 -14.51 11.01 1.03
C GLU A 82 -13.71 9.75 1.36
N ARG A 83 -14.41 8.68 1.78
CA ARG A 83 -13.82 7.37 2.10
C ARG A 83 -13.05 6.77 0.92
N GLN A 84 -13.34 7.21 -0.31
CA GLN A 84 -12.65 6.74 -1.50
C GLN A 84 -11.19 7.18 -1.59
N TYR A 85 -10.84 8.30 -0.94
CA TYR A 85 -9.50 8.88 -1.03
C TYR A 85 -8.51 8.28 -0.02
N PHE A 86 -8.99 7.50 0.95
CA PHE A 86 -8.11 6.88 1.94
C PHE A 86 -7.34 5.69 1.37
N LYS A 87 -6.04 5.68 1.65
CA LYS A 87 -5.11 4.58 1.45
C LYS A 87 -4.52 4.20 2.80
N LEU A 88 -4.86 3.01 3.28
CA LEU A 88 -4.42 2.52 4.59
C LEU A 88 -4.01 1.05 4.53
N ILE A 89 -2.96 0.69 5.26
CA ILE A 89 -2.47 -0.69 5.35
C ILE A 89 -1.92 -1.00 6.75
N SER A 90 -2.17 -2.21 7.26
CA SER A 90 -1.48 -2.74 8.45
C SER A 90 -0.04 -3.13 8.11
N THR A 91 0.93 -2.57 8.84
CA THR A 91 2.37 -2.64 8.51
C THR A 91 3.16 -3.59 9.43
N ASP A 92 2.63 -3.91 10.60
CA ASP A 92 3.25 -4.75 11.63
C ASP A 92 2.89 -6.24 11.52
N THR A 93 2.31 -6.65 10.40
CA THR A 93 1.77 -8.01 10.21
C THR A 93 2.45 -8.73 9.05
N ASP A 94 2.88 -9.98 9.27
CA ASP A 94 3.27 -10.85 8.16
C ASP A 94 2.01 -11.30 7.41
N ILE A 95 1.82 -10.74 6.21
CA ILE A 95 0.64 -11.02 5.39
C ILE A 95 0.46 -12.52 5.11
N MET A 96 1.51 -13.35 5.15
CA MET A 96 1.39 -14.78 4.85
C MET A 96 0.76 -15.59 5.98
N ASP A 97 0.94 -15.15 7.23
CA ASP A 97 0.60 -15.94 8.41
C ASP A 97 -0.36 -15.22 9.38
N GLU A 98 -0.50 -13.90 9.26
CA GLU A 98 -1.32 -13.07 10.14
C GLU A 98 -2.53 -12.44 9.45
N ASN A 99 -3.49 -12.00 10.26
CA ASN A 99 -4.55 -11.13 9.76
C ASN A 99 -3.94 -9.82 9.28
N SER A 100 -4.42 -9.31 8.15
CA SER A 100 -3.99 -8.02 7.63
C SER A 100 -5.19 -7.24 7.11
N ILE A 101 -5.12 -5.93 7.23
CA ILE A 101 -6.21 -5.02 6.91
C ILE A 101 -5.68 -3.97 5.95
N CYS A 102 -6.41 -3.70 4.87
CA CYS A 102 -6.12 -2.55 4.02
C CYS A 102 -7.38 -1.84 3.56
N ILE A 103 -7.27 -0.53 3.34
CA ILE A 103 -8.30 0.31 2.72
C ILE A 103 -7.69 0.97 1.50
N HIS A 104 -8.39 0.89 0.37
CA HIS A 104 -8.03 1.61 -0.84
C HIS A 104 -9.26 1.82 -1.71
N ARG A 105 -9.41 3.01 -2.31
CA ARG A 105 -10.54 3.35 -3.21
C ARG A 105 -11.90 3.01 -2.59
N GLY A 106 -12.07 3.37 -1.31
CA GLY A 106 -13.33 3.19 -0.59
C GLY A 106 -13.67 1.73 -0.29
N LYS A 107 -12.69 0.84 -0.35
CA LYS A 107 -12.86 -0.59 -0.09
C LYS A 107 -11.98 -1.04 1.05
N LEU A 108 -12.59 -1.62 2.09
CA LEU A 108 -11.87 -2.30 3.16
C LEU A 108 -11.67 -3.77 2.77
N THR A 109 -10.42 -4.19 2.63
CA THR A 109 -10.08 -5.59 2.43
C THR A 109 -9.54 -6.20 3.72
N LEU A 110 -10.23 -7.23 4.20
CA LEU A 110 -9.81 -8.04 5.33
C LEU A 110 -9.21 -9.35 4.82
N LYS A 111 -7.97 -9.62 5.23
CA LYS A 111 -7.36 -10.94 5.11
C LYS A 111 -7.32 -11.57 6.50
N LEU A 112 -7.95 -12.73 6.64
CA LEU A 112 -8.03 -13.44 7.90
C LEU A 112 -7.39 -14.82 7.80
N LYS A 113 -6.65 -15.21 8.84
CA LYS A 113 -6.29 -16.60 9.07
C LYS A 113 -7.55 -17.42 9.35
N LYS A 114 -7.50 -18.71 9.03
CA LYS A 114 -8.62 -19.66 9.24
C LYS A 114 -9.29 -19.52 10.59
N GLU A 115 -8.52 -19.44 11.67
CA GLU A 115 -9.06 -19.33 13.02
C GLU A 115 -9.93 -18.07 13.20
N SER A 116 -9.41 -16.90 12.78
CA SER A 116 -10.13 -15.63 12.88
C SER A 116 -11.36 -15.60 11.95
N TYR A 117 -11.24 -16.19 10.76
CA TYR A 117 -12.37 -16.35 9.84
C TYR A 117 -13.49 -17.22 10.41
N LEU A 118 -13.16 -18.33 11.06
CA LEU A 118 -14.17 -19.19 11.67
C LEU A 118 -14.87 -18.50 12.86
N LYS A 119 -14.12 -17.73 13.66
CA LYS A 119 -14.67 -16.95 14.78
C LYS A 119 -15.52 -15.76 14.31
N SER A 120 -15.25 -15.21 13.13
CA SER A 120 -15.98 -14.04 12.63
C SER A 120 -17.39 -14.36 12.12
N GLY A 121 -17.70 -15.63 11.85
CA GLY A 121 -18.99 -16.05 11.29
C GLY A 121 -19.26 -15.49 9.89
N PHE A 122 -18.21 -15.04 9.19
CA PHE A 122 -18.33 -14.52 7.83
C PHE A 122 -18.65 -15.65 6.83
N GLN A 123 -19.33 -15.28 5.75
CA GLN A 123 -19.57 -16.18 4.63
C GLN A 123 -18.69 -15.75 3.45
N PHE A 124 -17.43 -16.19 3.44
CA PHE A 124 -16.46 -15.87 2.38
C PHE A 124 -16.12 -17.09 1.51
N LYS A 125 -15.62 -16.83 0.30
CA LYS A 125 -14.92 -17.83 -0.51
C LYS A 125 -13.45 -17.88 -0.07
N LEU A 126 -12.86 -19.09 -0.04
CA LEU A 126 -11.43 -19.28 0.26
C LEU A 126 -10.59 -18.52 -0.78
N SER A 127 -9.61 -17.71 -0.35
CA SER A 127 -8.80 -16.92 -1.28
C SER A 127 -7.51 -17.62 -1.67
N THR A 128 -6.80 -18.21 -0.72
CA THR A 128 -5.51 -18.88 -0.95
C THR A 128 -5.28 -20.00 0.07
N ALA A 129 -4.79 -21.14 -0.40
CA ALA A 129 -4.20 -22.17 0.45
C ALA A 129 -2.67 -22.12 0.28
N SER A 130 -1.93 -22.02 1.38
CA SER A 130 -0.46 -22.05 1.35
C SER A 130 0.02 -23.32 0.65
N ARG A 131 0.82 -23.14 -0.42
CA ARG A 131 1.46 -24.23 -1.18
C ARG A 131 2.84 -24.63 -0.60
N GLY A 132 3.26 -24.02 0.51
CA GLY A 132 4.66 -24.03 0.95
C GLY A 132 5.12 -25.23 1.77
N ASN A 133 4.22 -26.05 2.32
CA ASN A 133 4.62 -27.21 3.12
C ASN A 133 3.48 -28.25 3.19
N ARG A 134 3.75 -29.54 2.88
CA ARG A 134 2.73 -30.61 2.95
C ARG A 134 2.15 -30.79 4.36
N ASN A 135 2.86 -30.32 5.39
CA ASN A 135 2.50 -30.50 6.81
C ASN A 135 1.91 -29.24 7.48
N VAL A 136 1.96 -28.06 6.84
CA VAL A 136 1.44 -26.81 7.42
C VAL A 136 0.64 -26.07 6.36
N VAL A 137 -0.68 -26.29 6.36
CA VAL A 137 -1.63 -25.62 5.47
C VAL A 137 -2.15 -24.36 6.17
N SER A 138 -1.43 -23.24 6.03
CA SER A 138 -2.00 -21.92 6.32
C SER A 138 -3.10 -21.62 5.28
N GLN A 139 -4.35 -21.52 5.74
CA GLN A 139 -5.51 -21.15 4.91
C GLN A 139 -5.87 -19.70 5.22
N MET A 140 -5.84 -18.86 4.20
CA MET A 140 -6.19 -17.44 4.30
C MET A 140 -7.49 -17.17 3.56
N TYR A 141 -8.30 -16.29 4.13
CA TYR A 141 -9.60 -15.89 3.62
C TYR A 141 -9.56 -14.38 3.39
N ILE A 142 -9.92 -13.94 2.18
CA ILE A 142 -9.93 -12.51 1.83
C ILE A 142 -11.36 -12.12 1.50
N HIS A 143 -11.79 -10.98 2.04
CA HIS A 143 -13.04 -10.35 1.67
C HIS A 143 -12.89 -8.84 1.60
N THR A 144 -13.69 -8.23 0.74
CA THR A 144 -13.68 -6.79 0.51
C THR A 144 -15.07 -6.22 0.77
N PHE A 145 -15.12 -5.21 1.61
CA PHE A 145 -16.31 -4.44 1.96
C PHE A 145 -16.27 -3.08 1.26
N ASP A 146 -17.41 -2.65 0.76
CA ASP A 146 -17.60 -1.31 0.20
C ASP A 146 -17.87 -0.33 1.35
N LEU A 147 -16.91 0.55 1.61
CA LEU A 147 -17.03 1.59 2.62
C LEU A 147 -17.84 2.79 2.14
N VAL A 148 -17.96 3.01 0.82
CA VAL A 148 -18.76 4.11 0.27
C VAL A 148 -20.24 3.79 0.46
N ASN A 149 -20.65 2.54 0.19
CA ASN A 149 -22.05 2.11 0.35
C ASN A 149 -22.31 1.38 1.67
N PHE A 150 -21.48 1.60 2.70
CA PHE A 150 -21.47 0.80 3.93
C PHE A 150 -22.83 0.80 4.65
N GLU A 151 -23.37 1.98 4.89
CA GLU A 151 -24.64 2.18 5.61
C GLU A 151 -25.82 1.63 4.79
N GLU A 152 -25.78 1.78 3.46
CA GLU A 152 -26.79 1.21 2.58
C GLU A 152 -26.78 -0.32 2.63
N ASN A 153 -25.60 -0.94 2.65
CA ASN A 153 -25.42 -2.37 2.75
C ASN A 153 -25.89 -2.93 4.11
N ILE A 154 -25.71 -2.17 5.20
CA ILE A 154 -26.31 -2.49 6.50
C ILE A 154 -27.85 -2.41 6.43
N LYS A 155 -28.40 -1.33 5.86
CA LYS A 155 -29.86 -1.16 5.71
C LYS A 155 -30.50 -2.27 4.86
N LYS A 156 -29.78 -2.75 3.84
CA LYS A 156 -30.16 -3.92 3.01
C LYS A 156 -29.98 -5.25 3.72
N ASN A 157 -29.55 -5.25 4.99
CA ASN A 157 -29.29 -6.42 5.82
C ASN A 157 -28.31 -7.42 5.17
N ILE A 158 -27.29 -6.90 4.48
CA ILE A 158 -26.22 -7.75 3.95
C ILE A 158 -25.42 -8.27 5.14
N GLN A 159 -25.55 -9.57 5.39
CA GLN A 159 -25.12 -10.23 6.62
C GLN A 159 -23.66 -9.99 6.99
N ASN A 160 -22.76 -9.93 6.00
CA ASN A 160 -21.34 -9.71 6.22
C ASN A 160 -21.03 -8.31 6.75
N TYR A 161 -21.78 -7.26 6.37
CA TYR A 161 -21.52 -5.89 6.84
C TYR A 161 -21.90 -5.73 8.32
N VAL A 162 -23.03 -6.29 8.73
CA VAL A 162 -23.44 -6.33 10.15
C VAL A 162 -22.43 -7.14 10.97
N ARG A 163 -21.97 -8.27 10.43
CA ARG A 163 -20.95 -9.11 11.10
C ARG A 163 -19.60 -8.44 11.18
N LEU A 164 -19.25 -7.56 10.25
CA LEU A 164 -18.00 -6.83 10.31
C LEU A 164 -17.93 -5.95 11.56
N LEU A 165 -18.99 -5.19 11.84
CA LEU A 165 -19.07 -4.38 13.05
C LEU A 165 -19.00 -5.26 14.31
N TRP A 166 -19.79 -6.34 14.35
CA TRP A 166 -19.77 -7.26 15.49
C TRP A 166 -18.40 -7.93 15.70
N PHE A 167 -17.78 -8.41 14.63
CA PHE A 167 -16.45 -9.05 14.66
C PHE A 167 -15.39 -8.07 15.16
N ALA A 168 -15.38 -6.86 14.64
CA ALA A 168 -14.44 -5.82 15.05
C ALA A 168 -14.58 -5.46 16.53
N GLU A 169 -15.81 -5.37 17.03
CA GLU A 169 -16.09 -4.98 18.41
C GLU A 169 -15.88 -6.13 19.42
N ASN A 170 -16.19 -7.37 19.04
CA ASN A 170 -16.32 -8.48 20.01
C ASN A 170 -15.24 -9.57 19.87
N ILE A 171 -14.57 -9.68 18.71
CA ILE A 171 -13.68 -10.80 18.41
C ILE A 171 -12.26 -10.34 18.08
N ASP A 172 -12.10 -9.31 17.24
CA ASP A 172 -10.79 -8.80 16.85
C ASP A 172 -10.26 -7.78 17.86
N SER A 173 -9.65 -8.29 18.93
CA SER A 173 -9.01 -7.46 19.95
C SER A 173 -7.57 -7.08 19.61
N LYS A 174 -7.03 -7.52 18.46
CA LYS A 174 -5.67 -7.20 18.03
C LYS A 174 -5.59 -5.72 17.67
N ASN A 175 -4.57 -5.05 18.20
CA ASN A 175 -4.16 -3.75 17.70
C ASN A 175 -3.19 -3.96 16.54
N TYR A 176 -3.35 -3.15 15.50
CA TYR A 176 -2.51 -3.14 14.30
C TYR A 176 -1.87 -1.76 14.17
N VAL A 177 -0.64 -1.73 13.64
CA VAL A 177 0.02 -0.49 13.25
C VAL A 177 -0.38 -0.16 11.82
N TYR A 178 -1.16 0.90 11.67
CA TYR A 178 -1.62 1.38 10.38
C TYR A 178 -0.74 2.51 9.87
N ASN A 179 -0.49 2.50 8.56
CA ASN A 179 -0.02 3.68 7.83
C ASN A 179 -1.17 4.19 6.95
N LEU A 180 -1.53 5.47 7.11
CA LEU A 180 -2.61 6.15 6.41
C LEU A 180 -2.07 7.29 5.54
N THR A 181 -2.52 7.32 4.29
CA THR A 181 -2.33 8.41 3.33
C THR A 181 -3.68 8.77 2.72
N CYS A 182 -3.82 10.00 2.22
CA CYS A 182 -5.06 10.47 1.58
C CYS A 182 -4.75 11.10 0.22
N GLU A 183 -5.54 10.73 -0.79
CA GLU A 183 -5.42 11.24 -2.17
C GLU A 183 -6.26 12.50 -2.43
N SER A 184 -6.95 13.03 -1.42
CA SER A 184 -7.74 14.26 -1.56
C SER A 184 -6.85 15.49 -1.47
N ASP A 185 -6.96 16.38 -2.46
CA ASP A 185 -6.37 17.72 -2.40
C ASP A 185 -6.95 18.46 -1.18
N GLY A 186 -6.08 18.90 -0.27
CA GLY A 186 -6.48 19.62 0.94
C GLY A 186 -6.80 18.76 2.17
N PHE A 187 -6.47 17.46 2.18
CA PHE A 187 -6.58 16.66 3.39
C PHE A 187 -5.69 17.21 4.52
N ASP A 188 -6.32 17.59 5.64
CA ASP A 188 -5.61 18.12 6.81
C ASP A 188 -5.14 16.97 7.72
N TYR A 189 -3.86 16.61 7.55
CA TYR A 189 -3.19 15.60 8.35
C TYR A 189 -3.14 15.93 9.85
N GLN A 190 -3.07 17.21 10.24
CA GLN A 190 -3.01 17.60 11.65
C GLN A 190 -4.38 17.44 12.32
N ASN A 191 -5.44 17.92 11.66
CA ASN A 191 -6.79 17.73 12.17
C ASN A 191 -7.19 16.25 12.23
N SER A 192 -6.72 15.45 11.26
CA SER A 192 -6.89 14.00 11.26
C SER A 192 -6.21 13.33 12.47
N ILE A 193 -4.99 13.75 12.83
CA ILE A 193 -4.29 13.28 14.05
C ILE A 193 -5.10 13.66 15.30
N LEU A 194 -5.55 14.91 15.42
CA LEU A 194 -6.38 15.34 16.55
C LEU A 194 -7.66 14.51 16.68
N THR A 195 -8.27 14.14 15.56
CA THR A 195 -9.45 13.28 15.54
C THR A 195 -9.14 11.89 16.09
N LEU A 196 -8.01 11.29 15.71
CA LEU A 196 -7.54 10.01 16.24
C LEU A 196 -7.23 10.11 17.75
N GLU A 197 -6.54 11.15 18.17
CA GLU A 197 -6.20 11.38 19.58
C GLU A 197 -7.45 11.54 20.45
N ASN A 198 -8.49 12.24 19.97
CA ASN A 198 -9.79 12.34 20.63
C ASN A 198 -10.51 10.99 20.79
N MET A 199 -10.15 9.99 19.98
CA MET A 199 -10.61 8.60 20.10
C MET A 199 -9.71 7.75 21.00
N ASN A 200 -8.75 8.36 21.71
CA ASN A 200 -7.70 7.71 22.49
C ASN A 200 -6.80 6.80 21.64
N ILE A 201 -6.50 7.23 20.41
CA ILE A 201 -5.59 6.54 19.49
C ILE A 201 -4.34 7.40 19.35
N GLU A 202 -3.19 6.87 19.76
CA GLU A 202 -1.91 7.54 19.54
C GLU A 202 -1.57 7.52 18.04
N ALA A 203 -1.30 8.71 17.49
CA ALA A 203 -1.05 8.92 16.08
C ALA A 203 0.14 9.85 15.88
N GLN A 204 0.96 9.58 14.86
CA GLN A 204 2.13 10.37 14.53
C GLN A 204 2.17 10.70 13.04
N LEU A 205 2.44 11.97 12.72
CA LEU A 205 2.78 12.37 11.36
C LEU A 205 4.16 11.85 10.99
N LYS A 206 4.24 11.00 9.96
CA LYS A 206 5.48 10.61 9.30
C LYS A 206 5.63 11.38 8.00
N LYS A 207 6.79 11.99 7.81
CA LYS A 207 7.19 12.60 6.54
C LYS A 207 8.33 11.79 5.96
N ALA A 208 8.13 11.28 4.75
CA ALA A 208 9.16 10.63 3.97
C ALA A 208 9.54 11.55 2.81
N THR A 209 10.78 12.02 2.81
CA THR A 209 11.32 12.78 1.69
C THR A 209 11.90 11.81 0.67
N ILE A 210 11.19 11.58 -0.43
CA ILE A 210 11.73 10.83 -1.56
C ILE A 210 12.78 11.72 -2.20
N THR A 211 14.05 11.33 -2.01
CA THR A 211 15.19 12.06 -2.55
C THR A 211 15.61 11.38 -3.84
N THR A 212 15.57 12.12 -4.95
CA THR A 212 16.12 11.66 -6.22
C THR A 212 17.63 11.46 -6.07
N LYS A 213 18.12 10.23 -6.24
CA LYS A 213 19.55 9.95 -6.22
C LYS A 213 20.13 10.20 -7.61
N ILE A 214 20.89 11.28 -7.75
CA ILE A 214 21.64 11.57 -8.97
C ILE A 214 22.93 10.77 -8.91
N MET A 215 23.06 9.78 -9.79
CA MET A 215 24.33 9.10 -9.98
C MET A 215 25.13 9.84 -11.04
N ILE A 216 26.23 10.44 -10.60
CA ILE A 216 27.21 11.14 -11.45
C ILE A 216 28.32 10.13 -11.75
N ASP A 217 28.76 10.05 -13.01
CA ASP A 217 29.87 9.20 -13.46
C ASP A 217 29.69 7.69 -13.21
N CYS A 218 28.45 7.17 -13.31
CA CYS A 218 28.26 5.73 -13.44
C CYS A 218 28.84 5.25 -14.77
N VAL A 219 29.85 4.38 -14.70
CA VAL A 219 30.19 3.48 -15.80
C VAL A 219 28.98 2.58 -15.99
N PHE A 220 28.11 2.91 -16.95
CA PHE A 220 27.02 2.03 -17.31
C PHE A 220 27.66 0.74 -17.83
N PRO A 221 27.43 -0.43 -17.21
CA PRO A 221 27.83 -1.68 -17.84
C PRO A 221 27.11 -1.69 -19.19
N ASN A 222 27.87 -1.90 -20.27
CA ASN A 222 27.28 -2.00 -21.59
C ASN A 222 26.36 -3.23 -21.56
N LEU A 223 25.04 -3.01 -21.48
CA LEU A 223 24.02 -4.06 -21.41
C LEU A 223 23.63 -4.57 -22.80
N ASP A 224 24.32 -4.11 -23.84
CA ASP A 224 24.29 -4.77 -25.14
C ASP A 224 24.75 -6.21 -24.93
N ILE A 225 23.82 -7.15 -25.10
CA ILE A 225 24.11 -8.57 -25.13
C ILE A 225 25.03 -8.77 -26.33
N VAL A 226 26.32 -8.81 -26.06
CA VAL A 226 27.34 -9.12 -27.05
C VAL A 226 27.10 -10.56 -27.46
N GLN A 227 26.66 -10.78 -28.70
CA GLN A 227 26.32 -12.11 -29.20
C GLN A 227 27.56 -13.03 -29.28
N ASN A 228 28.77 -12.48 -29.19
CA ASN A 228 30.03 -13.22 -29.29
C ASN A 228 31.00 -12.83 -28.15
N GLU A 229 31.59 -13.84 -27.51
CA GLU A 229 32.59 -13.70 -26.43
C GLU A 229 33.88 -12.98 -26.86
N GLU A 230 34.17 -12.88 -28.17
CA GLU A 230 35.41 -12.26 -28.68
C GLU A 230 35.47 -10.73 -28.45
N GLN A 231 34.34 -10.05 -28.24
CA GLN A 231 34.31 -8.59 -28.02
C GLN A 231 34.57 -8.18 -26.56
N LEU A 232 34.68 -9.14 -25.62
CA LEU A 232 34.97 -8.86 -24.21
C LEU A 232 36.47 -8.63 -23.91
N GLN A 233 37.37 -8.96 -24.85
CA GLN A 233 38.82 -8.86 -24.61
C GLN A 233 39.41 -7.47 -24.87
N ASP A 234 38.69 -6.58 -25.57
CA ASP A 234 39.17 -5.23 -25.91
C ASP A 234 38.72 -4.13 -24.91
N ILE A 235 38.09 -4.51 -23.80
CA ILE A 235 37.71 -3.59 -22.71
C ILE A 235 38.53 -3.94 -21.46
N ALA A 236 39.82 -3.57 -21.48
CA ALA A 236 40.70 -3.53 -20.31
C ALA A 236 41.35 -2.15 -20.20
#